data_AF-A0A849ZL92-F1
#
_entry.id   AF-A0A849ZL92-F1
#
_cell.length_a   1.000
_cell.length_b   1.000
_cell.length_c   1.000
_cell.angle_alpha   90.00
_cell.angle_beta   90.00
_cell.angle_gamma   90.00
#
_symmetry.space_group_name_H-M   'P 1'
#
loop_
_entity.id
_entity.type
_entity.pdbx_description
1 polymer ?
#
loop_
_entity_poly.entity_id
_entity_poly.type
_entity_poly.pdbx_seq_one_letter_code
_entity_poly.pdbx_strand_id
1 'polypeptide(L)'
;MIWRSALATLAIVFAVTSCGDDPDCVNGECRCLAGEECSMSCDAPPCQVICEEGSSCHGECANGNCTCEAGADCDFDCAAPPCHVACKGDNPTCDGACANGTCTCGVGSDCGFTCDTPPCHINCEGDNPSCSGSCANGTCTCGPNSVCHFACESGPCHVDCQGQCLVDCPGQTAGTQDCDITQCAAGDIVVCSNGLSTTCGAECP
;
A
#
# COMPACT_ATOMS: atom_id res chain seq x y z
N MET A 1 21.70 43.23 38.43
CA MET A 1 22.09 42.59 37.16
C MET A 1 21.26 41.33 37.03
N ILE A 2 20.23 41.35 36.19
CA ILE A 2 19.33 40.20 35.98
C ILE A 2 19.56 39.76 34.53
N TRP A 3 20.24 38.63 34.36
CA TRP A 3 20.32 37.92 33.09
C TRP A 3 18.99 37.21 32.87
N ARG A 4 18.31 37.48 31.74
CA ARG A 4 17.19 36.69 31.26
C ARG A 4 17.63 35.98 29.98
N SER A 5 17.87 34.69 30.11
CA SER A 5 18.04 33.75 29.01
C SER A 5 16.74 33.68 28.21
N ALA A 6 16.80 34.00 26.92
CA ALA A 6 15.71 33.76 25.99
C ALA A 6 15.86 32.33 25.45
N LEU A 7 14.96 31.44 25.87
CA LEU A 7 14.73 30.16 25.19
C LEU A 7 14.03 30.48 23.86
N ALA A 8 14.74 30.24 22.74
CA ALA A 8 14.13 30.22 21.43
C ALA A 8 13.36 28.91 21.29
N THR A 9 12.03 29.00 21.34
CA THR A 9 11.13 27.90 21.01
C THR A 9 11.21 27.71 19.49
N LEU A 10 11.83 26.61 19.05
CA LEU A 10 11.85 26.20 17.65
C LEU A 10 10.42 25.75 17.28
N ALA A 11 9.67 26.61 16.61
CA ALA A 11 8.40 26.22 16.01
C ALA A 11 8.72 25.50 14.70
N ILE A 12 8.50 24.18 14.68
CA ILE A 12 8.50 23.40 13.44
C ILE A 12 7.24 23.80 12.69
N VAL A 13 7.41 24.53 11.59
CA VAL A 13 6.32 24.93 10.69
C VAL A 13 6.15 23.79 9.70
N PHE A 14 5.12 22.98 9.89
CA PHE A 14 4.64 22.08 8.84
C PHE A 14 3.89 22.95 7.83
N ALA A 15 4.49 23.18 6.66
CA ALA A 15 3.82 23.83 5.55
C ALA A 15 2.95 22.78 4.85
N VAL A 16 1.63 22.93 4.96
CA VAL A 16 0.66 22.14 4.18
C VAL A 16 0.26 23.04 3.01
N THR A 17 0.78 22.75 1.82
CA THR A 17 0.50 23.51 0.59
C THR A 17 -0.36 22.68 -0.35
N SER A 18 -1.57 23.18 -0.64
CA SER A 18 -2.46 22.61 -1.65
C SER A 18 -2.00 23.03 -3.06
N CYS A 19 -2.07 22.12 -4.03
CA CYS A 19 -1.54 22.15 -5.41
C CYS A 19 -1.82 23.35 -6.35
N GLY A 20 -2.40 24.45 -5.86
CA GLY A 20 -2.64 25.64 -6.70
C GLY A 20 -1.39 26.48 -6.99
N ASP A 21 -0.42 26.49 -6.07
CA ASP A 21 0.72 27.41 -6.09
C ASP A 21 2.07 26.74 -5.75
N ASP A 22 2.12 25.40 -5.70
CA ASP A 22 3.33 24.66 -5.34
C ASP A 22 4.23 24.43 -6.57
N PRO A 23 5.51 24.88 -6.56
CA PRO A 23 6.43 24.67 -7.68
C PRO A 23 6.72 23.18 -7.98
N ASP A 24 6.45 22.30 -7.02
CA ASP A 24 6.81 20.87 -7.12
C ASP A 24 5.74 20.03 -7.84
N CYS A 25 4.60 20.64 -8.18
CA CYS A 25 3.51 20.04 -8.94
C CYS A 25 3.34 20.70 -10.32
N VAL A 26 3.85 20.06 -11.37
CA VAL A 26 3.86 20.60 -12.73
C VAL A 26 3.11 19.66 -13.68
N ASN A 27 2.04 20.15 -14.30
CA ASN A 27 1.21 19.41 -15.26
C ASN A 27 0.60 18.09 -14.72
N GLY A 28 0.20 18.06 -13.45
CA GLY A 28 -0.39 16.87 -12.84
C GLY A 28 0.63 15.81 -12.39
N GLU A 29 1.90 16.20 -12.24
CA GLU A 29 2.93 15.39 -11.59
C GLU A 29 3.52 16.19 -10.43
N CYS A 30 3.40 15.67 -9.23
CA CYS A 30 3.96 16.19 -7.99
C CYS A 30 5.15 15.34 -7.57
N ARG A 31 6.27 15.96 -7.22
CA ARG A 31 7.51 15.24 -6.89
C ARG A 31 8.07 15.69 -5.55
N CYS A 32 8.19 14.77 -4.60
CA CYS A 32 9.02 14.98 -3.41
C CYS A 32 10.46 14.58 -3.74
N LEU A 33 11.42 15.50 -3.58
CA LEU A 33 12.79 15.22 -3.99
C LEU A 33 13.51 14.32 -2.97
N ALA A 34 14.60 13.72 -3.44
CA ALA A 34 15.33 12.71 -2.68
C ALA A 34 15.79 13.25 -1.31
N GLY A 35 15.49 12.50 -0.25
CA GLY A 35 15.84 12.85 1.13
C GLY A 35 15.04 14.01 1.74
N GLU A 36 14.01 14.52 1.07
CA GLU A 36 13.14 15.57 1.61
C GLU A 36 11.95 14.98 2.39
N GLU A 37 11.30 15.83 3.18
CA GLU A 37 10.03 15.54 3.84
C GLU A 37 8.93 16.37 3.16
N CYS A 38 7.93 15.73 2.56
CA CYS A 38 6.90 16.41 1.77
C CYS A 38 5.48 15.96 2.14
N SER A 39 4.53 16.88 2.00
CA SER A 39 3.10 16.59 2.01
C SER A 39 2.47 17.26 0.79
N MET A 40 1.97 16.45 -0.14
CA MET A 40 1.44 16.90 -1.43
C MET A 40 -0.01 16.44 -1.58
N SER A 41 -0.93 17.37 -1.78
CA SER A 41 -2.34 17.07 -2.05
C SER A 41 -2.69 17.49 -3.47
N CYS A 42 -2.93 16.51 -4.35
CA CYS A 42 -3.15 16.74 -5.76
C CYS A 42 -4.56 16.35 -6.24
N ASP A 43 -5.48 17.31 -6.11
CA ASP A 43 -6.92 17.10 -6.35
C ASP A 43 -7.34 17.02 -7.82
N ALA A 44 -6.54 17.56 -8.75
CA ALA A 44 -6.96 17.76 -10.14
C ALA A 44 -6.56 16.56 -11.02
N PRO A 45 -7.51 15.71 -11.46
CA PRO A 45 -7.18 14.50 -12.20
C PRO A 45 -6.87 14.83 -13.68
N PRO A 46 -5.92 14.13 -14.35
CA PRO A 46 -5.05 13.11 -13.79
C PRO A 46 -3.92 13.73 -12.95
N CYS A 47 -3.69 13.19 -11.76
CA CYS A 47 -2.57 13.55 -10.93
C CYS A 47 -1.78 12.36 -10.41
N GLN A 48 -0.46 12.51 -10.47
CA GLN A 48 0.55 11.54 -10.07
C GLN A 48 1.43 12.16 -8.99
N VAL A 49 1.77 11.36 -7.99
CA VAL A 49 2.73 11.74 -6.95
C VAL A 49 3.92 10.79 -7.03
N ILE A 50 5.12 11.34 -6.99
CA ILE A 50 6.38 10.60 -7.00
C ILE A 50 7.18 11.02 -5.77
N CYS A 51 7.44 10.06 -4.89
CA CYS A 51 8.32 10.24 -3.75
C CYS A 51 9.67 9.64 -4.11
N GLU A 52 10.68 10.48 -4.28
CA GLU A 52 12.02 10.08 -4.71
C GLU A 52 12.79 9.35 -3.60
N GLU A 53 13.90 8.71 -3.98
CA GLU A 53 14.73 7.89 -3.09
C GLU A 53 15.00 8.54 -1.72
N GLY A 54 14.71 7.79 -0.66
CA GLY A 54 15.01 8.19 0.72
C GLY A 54 14.20 9.38 1.26
N SER A 55 13.18 9.85 0.52
CA SER A 55 12.24 10.87 1.02
C SER A 55 11.28 10.30 2.07
N SER A 56 10.65 11.17 2.85
CA SER A 56 9.45 10.86 3.64
C SER A 56 8.28 11.67 3.08
N CYS A 57 7.24 10.99 2.62
CA CYS A 57 6.33 11.55 1.66
C CYS A 57 4.89 11.14 1.94
N HIS A 58 4.04 12.13 2.21
CA HIS A 58 2.59 11.94 2.21
C HIS A 58 2.01 12.52 0.91
N GLY A 59 1.30 11.70 0.14
CA GLY A 59 0.87 12.05 -1.22
C GLY A 59 -0.56 11.66 -1.53
N GLU A 60 -1.34 12.60 -2.07
CA GLU A 60 -2.68 12.30 -2.58
C GLU A 60 -2.68 12.26 -4.12
N CYS A 61 -3.07 11.12 -4.70
CA CYS A 61 -3.20 10.94 -6.15
C CYS A 61 -4.67 10.91 -6.58
N ALA A 62 -4.95 11.30 -7.83
CA ALA A 62 -6.30 11.29 -8.39
C ALA A 62 -6.29 10.88 -9.87
N ASN A 63 -6.97 9.80 -10.25
CA ASN A 63 -6.97 9.25 -11.61
C ASN A 63 -5.53 9.06 -12.15
N GLY A 64 -4.68 8.39 -11.39
CA GLY A 64 -3.24 8.36 -11.61
C GLY A 64 -2.49 7.36 -10.73
N ASN A 65 -1.19 7.60 -10.55
CA ASN A 65 -0.29 6.70 -9.85
C ASN A 65 0.44 7.45 -8.72
N CYS A 66 0.45 6.85 -7.54
CA CYS A 66 1.32 7.22 -6.43
C CYS A 66 2.52 6.27 -6.43
N THR A 67 3.72 6.82 -6.61
CA THR A 67 4.95 6.03 -6.73
C THR A 67 5.89 6.35 -5.58
N CYS A 68 6.25 5.32 -4.80
CA CYS A 68 7.30 5.37 -3.80
C CYS A 68 8.56 4.76 -4.41
N GLU A 69 9.54 5.60 -4.76
CA GLU A 69 10.85 5.11 -5.21
C GLU A 69 11.58 4.40 -4.08
N ALA A 70 12.62 3.64 -4.43
CA ALA A 70 13.26 2.74 -3.48
C ALA A 70 13.81 3.47 -2.24
N GLY A 71 13.67 2.87 -1.08
CA GLY A 71 14.18 3.42 0.18
C GLY A 71 13.42 4.65 0.73
N ALA A 72 12.41 5.16 0.02
CA ALA A 72 11.53 6.20 0.53
C ALA A 72 10.51 5.64 1.54
N ASP A 73 10.04 6.49 2.44
CA ASP A 73 8.95 6.25 3.40
C ASP A 73 7.71 6.97 2.88
N CYS A 74 6.65 6.21 2.59
CA CYS A 74 5.50 6.74 1.85
C CYS A 74 4.17 6.39 2.50
N ASP A 75 3.27 7.37 2.47
CA ASP A 75 1.87 7.25 2.87
C ASP A 75 1.00 7.89 1.78
N PHE A 76 0.19 7.08 1.10
CA PHE A 76 -0.57 7.50 -0.07
C PHE A 76 -2.07 7.35 0.06
N ASP A 77 -2.78 8.42 -0.29
CA ASP A 77 -4.24 8.40 -0.39
C ASP A 77 -4.69 8.49 -1.85
N CYS A 78 -5.80 7.83 -2.17
CA CYS A 78 -6.46 7.95 -3.46
C CYS A 78 -7.70 8.84 -3.35
N ALA A 79 -7.68 10.00 -4.01
CA ALA A 79 -8.82 10.91 -4.05
C ALA A 79 -9.86 10.52 -5.13
N ALA A 80 -9.46 9.86 -6.23
CA ALA A 80 -10.38 9.51 -7.31
C ALA A 80 -9.91 8.30 -8.16
N PRO A 81 -10.76 7.27 -8.37
CA PRO A 81 -10.42 6.14 -9.24
C PRO A 81 -10.33 6.53 -10.72
N PRO A 82 -9.51 5.84 -11.53
CA PRO A 82 -8.56 4.78 -11.14
C PRO A 82 -7.31 5.32 -10.42
N CYS A 83 -6.91 4.66 -9.33
CA CYS A 83 -5.66 4.94 -8.62
C CYS A 83 -4.83 3.67 -8.44
N HIS A 84 -3.53 3.83 -8.61
CA HIS A 84 -2.55 2.79 -8.36
C HIS A 84 -1.50 3.30 -7.37
N VAL A 85 -0.97 2.38 -6.56
CA VAL A 85 0.17 2.64 -5.68
C VAL A 85 1.29 1.69 -6.08
N ALA A 86 2.50 2.22 -6.26
CA ALA A 86 3.66 1.42 -6.65
C ALA A 86 4.85 1.74 -5.74
N CYS A 87 5.17 0.82 -4.83
CA CYS A 87 6.38 0.85 -4.03
C CYS A 87 7.47 0.09 -4.78
N LYS A 88 8.59 0.75 -5.12
CA LYS A 88 9.59 0.18 -6.03
C LYS A 88 10.57 -0.79 -5.38
N GLY A 89 10.64 -0.84 -4.05
CA GLY A 89 11.46 -1.81 -3.32
C GLY A 89 12.26 -1.19 -2.19
N ASP A 90 12.69 -2.02 -1.24
CA ASP A 90 13.48 -1.62 -0.07
C ASP A 90 12.88 -0.43 0.72
N ASN A 91 11.58 -0.21 0.62
CA ASN A 91 10.88 0.87 1.32
C ASN A 91 10.69 0.47 2.79
N PRO A 92 11.18 1.28 3.76
CA PRO A 92 10.98 1.00 5.18
C PRO A 92 9.51 0.95 5.58
N THR A 93 8.69 1.76 4.93
CA THR A 93 7.22 1.77 5.05
C THR A 93 6.67 2.31 3.74
N CYS A 94 5.68 1.63 3.18
CA CYS A 94 4.95 2.09 2.01
C CYS A 94 3.48 1.73 2.15
N ASP A 95 2.72 2.66 2.68
CA ASP A 95 1.29 2.52 2.90
C ASP A 95 0.51 3.23 1.79
N GLY A 96 -0.63 2.67 1.42
CA GLY A 96 -1.56 3.43 0.60
C GLY A 96 -2.85 2.74 0.17
N ALA A 97 -3.74 3.54 -0.42
CA ALA A 97 -5.03 3.09 -0.89
C ALA A 97 -5.11 3.03 -2.42
N CYS A 98 -5.61 1.90 -2.94
CA CYS A 98 -5.92 1.74 -4.36
C CYS A 98 -7.44 1.80 -4.59
N ALA A 99 -7.84 2.30 -5.76
CA ALA A 99 -9.24 2.41 -6.15
C ALA A 99 -9.38 2.09 -7.64
N ASN A 100 -10.10 1.02 -7.99
CA ASN A 100 -10.21 0.48 -9.35
C ASN A 100 -8.83 0.31 -10.00
N GLY A 101 -7.92 -0.35 -9.29
CA GLY A 101 -6.49 -0.33 -9.60
C GLY A 101 -5.67 -1.39 -8.88
N THR A 102 -4.37 -1.17 -8.83
CA THR A 102 -3.39 -2.14 -8.33
C THR A 102 -2.41 -1.46 -7.41
N CYS A 103 -2.21 -2.06 -6.24
CA CYS A 103 -1.19 -1.69 -5.28
C CYS A 103 -0.06 -2.72 -5.38
N THR A 104 1.15 -2.27 -5.67
CA THR A 104 2.33 -3.13 -5.82
C THR A 104 3.33 -2.85 -4.71
N CYS A 105 3.67 -3.89 -3.95
CA CYS A 105 4.78 -3.91 -3.01
C CYS A 105 6.01 -4.51 -3.70
N GLY A 106 6.95 -3.66 -4.08
CA GLY A 106 8.23 -4.07 -4.65
C GLY A 106 9.08 -4.84 -3.64
N VAL A 107 10.07 -5.56 -4.14
CA VAL A 107 10.92 -6.47 -3.36
C VAL A 107 11.56 -5.78 -2.16
N GLY A 108 11.56 -6.43 -1.00
CA GLY A 108 12.22 -5.93 0.22
C GLY A 108 11.49 -4.81 0.97
N SER A 109 10.37 -4.30 0.43
CA SER A 109 9.54 -3.28 1.07
C SER A 109 8.63 -3.84 2.16
N ASP A 110 8.34 -3.03 3.17
CA ASP A 110 7.24 -3.22 4.12
C ASP A 110 6.02 -2.42 3.64
N CYS A 111 4.92 -3.09 3.32
CA CYS A 111 3.76 -2.44 2.71
C CYS A 111 2.43 -2.73 3.43
N GLY A 112 1.59 -1.69 3.51
CA GLY A 112 0.22 -1.77 3.97
C GLY A 112 -0.76 -1.15 2.98
N PHE A 113 -1.60 -1.97 2.37
CA PHE A 113 -2.54 -1.49 1.36
C PHE A 113 -4.01 -1.66 1.73
N THR A 114 -4.83 -0.74 1.24
CA THR A 114 -6.29 -0.80 1.36
C THR A 114 -6.96 -0.67 -0.01
N CYS A 115 -8.22 -1.11 -0.08
CA CYS A 115 -9.06 -0.97 -1.26
C CYS A 115 -10.21 0.00 -0.98
N ASP A 116 -10.20 1.15 -1.65
CA ASP A 116 -11.28 2.14 -1.50
C ASP A 116 -12.45 1.87 -2.45
N THR A 117 -12.15 1.44 -3.67
CA THR A 117 -13.16 1.16 -4.69
C THR A 117 -12.78 -0.10 -5.46
N PRO A 118 -13.57 -1.18 -5.41
CA PRO A 118 -13.31 -2.37 -6.21
C PRO A 118 -13.41 -2.09 -7.72
N PRO A 119 -12.67 -2.80 -8.59
CA PRO A 119 -11.74 -3.87 -8.28
C PRO A 119 -10.40 -3.38 -7.72
N CYS A 120 -9.83 -4.10 -6.75
CA CYS A 120 -8.48 -3.86 -6.24
C CYS A 120 -7.64 -5.12 -6.29
N HIS A 121 -6.40 -4.95 -6.75
CA HIS A 121 -5.40 -6.01 -6.80
C HIS A 121 -4.21 -5.62 -5.93
N ILE A 122 -3.70 -6.57 -5.15
CA ILE A 122 -2.48 -6.38 -4.35
C ILE A 122 -1.39 -7.30 -4.89
N ASN A 123 -0.23 -6.76 -5.23
CA ASN A 123 0.87 -7.55 -5.76
C ASN A 123 2.12 -7.35 -4.91
N CYS A 124 2.45 -8.34 -4.08
CA CYS A 124 3.71 -8.38 -3.34
C CYS A 124 4.72 -9.21 -4.16
N GLU A 125 5.79 -8.59 -4.62
CA GLU A 125 6.67 -9.21 -5.64
C GLU A 125 7.58 -10.32 -5.07
N GLY A 126 7.94 -10.26 -3.78
CA GLY A 126 8.83 -11.24 -3.16
C GLY A 126 9.79 -10.62 -2.14
N ASP A 127 10.35 -11.48 -1.28
CA ASP A 127 11.31 -11.11 -0.23
C ASP A 127 10.83 -9.93 0.65
N ASN A 128 9.52 -9.73 0.78
CA ASN A 128 8.94 -8.67 1.58
C ASN A 128 8.90 -9.06 3.06
N PRO A 129 9.49 -8.26 3.98
CA PRO A 129 9.37 -8.51 5.41
C PRO A 129 7.91 -8.56 5.88
N SER A 130 7.07 -7.70 5.33
CA SER A 130 5.61 -7.73 5.46
C SER A 130 4.95 -7.12 4.23
N CYS A 131 3.83 -7.72 3.83
CA CYS A 131 2.95 -7.15 2.82
C CYS A 131 1.49 -7.41 3.21
N SER A 132 0.79 -6.37 3.66
CA SER A 132 -0.62 -6.46 4.03
C SER A 132 -1.50 -5.75 3.02
N GLY A 133 -2.72 -6.25 2.81
CA GLY A 133 -3.57 -5.71 1.75
C GLY A 133 -5.02 -6.16 1.80
N SER A 134 -5.93 -5.32 1.28
CA SER A 134 -7.33 -5.69 1.08
C SER A 134 -7.65 -5.94 -0.39
N CYS A 135 -8.29 -7.07 -0.64
CA CYS A 135 -8.60 -7.61 -1.96
C CYS A 135 -10.13 -7.55 -2.16
N ALA A 136 -10.57 -6.96 -3.26
CA ALA A 136 -11.99 -6.81 -3.53
C ALA A 136 -12.25 -6.93 -5.05
N ASN A 137 -13.04 -7.93 -5.46
CA ASN A 137 -13.28 -8.24 -6.88
C ASN A 137 -11.96 -8.30 -7.69
N GLY A 138 -10.97 -9.02 -7.16
CA GLY A 138 -9.59 -8.92 -7.62
C GLY A 138 -8.72 -10.10 -7.23
N THR A 139 -7.41 -9.93 -7.41
CA THR A 139 -6.41 -10.95 -7.14
C THR A 139 -5.30 -10.36 -6.30
N CYS A 140 -4.90 -11.10 -5.27
CA CYS A 140 -3.81 -10.76 -4.39
C CYS A 140 -2.70 -11.80 -4.48
N THR A 141 -1.49 -11.32 -4.75
CA THR A 141 -0.33 -12.17 -4.94
C THR A 141 0.65 -11.93 -3.81
N CYS A 142 1.06 -13.00 -3.14
CA CYS A 142 2.17 -13.01 -2.22
C CYS A 142 3.35 -13.71 -2.88
N GLY A 143 4.38 -12.94 -3.24
CA GLY A 143 5.60 -13.46 -3.83
C GLY A 143 6.40 -14.37 -2.88
N PRO A 144 7.40 -15.10 -3.40
CA PRO A 144 8.23 -16.00 -2.62
C PRO A 144 8.95 -15.27 -1.47
N ASN A 145 9.25 -16.00 -0.40
CA ASN A 145 9.93 -15.50 0.82
C ASN A 145 9.29 -14.27 1.49
N SER A 146 8.06 -13.91 1.13
CA SER A 146 7.33 -12.81 1.74
C SER A 146 6.45 -13.29 2.88
N VAL A 147 6.14 -12.40 3.83
CA VAL A 147 5.10 -12.62 4.84
C VAL A 147 3.91 -11.73 4.49
N CYS A 148 2.81 -12.33 4.05
CA CYS A 148 1.65 -11.60 3.56
C CYS A 148 0.42 -11.80 4.45
N HIS A 149 -0.36 -10.73 4.60
CA HIS A 149 -1.66 -10.77 5.27
C HIS A 149 -2.70 -10.08 4.39
N PHE A 150 -3.60 -10.87 3.81
CA PHE A 150 -4.66 -10.36 2.95
C PHE A 150 -6.03 -10.45 3.61
N ALA A 151 -6.89 -9.47 3.36
CA ALA A 151 -8.30 -9.52 3.68
C ALA A 151 -9.14 -9.54 2.40
N CYS A 152 -10.04 -10.50 2.27
CA CYS A 152 -11.01 -10.56 1.17
C CYS A 152 -12.29 -9.81 1.56
N GLU A 153 -12.45 -8.58 1.07
CA GLU A 153 -13.59 -7.72 1.41
C GLU A 153 -14.84 -8.01 0.57
N SER A 154 -14.64 -8.31 -0.72
CA SER A 154 -15.75 -8.66 -1.62
C SER A 154 -15.32 -9.60 -2.73
N GLY A 155 -16.20 -10.55 -3.04
CA GLY A 155 -15.97 -11.56 -4.06
C GLY A 155 -16.16 -11.05 -5.50
N PRO A 156 -15.49 -11.67 -6.48
CA PRO A 156 -14.49 -12.72 -6.33
C PRO A 156 -13.18 -12.23 -5.71
N CYS A 157 -12.56 -13.04 -4.85
CA CYS A 157 -11.28 -12.74 -4.20
C CYS A 157 -10.34 -13.93 -4.34
N HIS A 158 -9.36 -13.78 -5.24
CA HIS A 158 -8.38 -14.82 -5.52
C HIS A 158 -7.05 -14.49 -4.85
N VAL A 159 -6.44 -15.46 -4.18
CA VAL A 159 -5.09 -15.32 -3.62
C VAL A 159 -4.14 -16.31 -4.28
N ASP A 160 -2.97 -15.82 -4.73
CA ASP A 160 -1.82 -16.61 -5.19
C ASP A 160 -0.71 -16.46 -4.15
N CYS A 161 -0.29 -17.56 -3.53
CA CYS A 161 0.56 -17.56 -2.35
C CYS A 161 1.87 -18.33 -2.55
N GLN A 162 2.94 -17.66 -2.93
CA GLN A 162 4.27 -18.28 -3.06
C GLN A 162 5.15 -18.10 -1.81
N GLY A 163 4.71 -17.25 -0.87
CA GLY A 163 5.33 -17.02 0.44
C GLY A 163 4.49 -17.55 1.61
N GLN A 164 4.61 -16.92 2.78
CA GLN A 164 3.79 -17.21 3.94
C GLN A 164 2.54 -16.33 3.89
N CYS A 165 1.33 -16.90 3.77
CA CYS A 165 0.10 -16.11 3.66
C CYS A 165 -0.88 -16.37 4.80
N LEU A 166 -1.35 -15.28 5.39
CA LEU A 166 -2.55 -15.21 6.20
C LEU A 166 -3.67 -14.60 5.35
N VAL A 167 -4.84 -15.24 5.25
CA VAL A 167 -5.96 -14.73 4.44
C VAL A 167 -7.24 -14.68 5.28
N ASP A 168 -7.73 -13.48 5.55
CA ASP A 168 -9.00 -13.27 6.23
C ASP A 168 -10.16 -13.27 5.24
N CYS A 169 -11.17 -14.11 5.48
CA CYS A 169 -12.42 -14.17 4.70
C CYS A 169 -13.62 -13.67 5.52
N PRO A 170 -13.69 -12.39 5.93
CA PRO A 170 -14.77 -11.89 6.77
C PRO A 170 -16.11 -11.93 6.00
N GLY A 171 -17.06 -12.75 6.50
CA GLY A 171 -18.40 -12.83 5.92
C GLY A 171 -18.50 -13.59 4.59
N GLN A 172 -17.40 -14.20 4.12
CA GLN A 172 -17.36 -15.03 2.92
C GLN A 172 -17.16 -16.51 3.28
N THR A 173 -17.51 -17.40 2.34
CA THR A 173 -17.23 -18.84 2.48
C THR A 173 -15.83 -19.11 1.94
N ALA A 174 -14.90 -19.44 2.83
CA ALA A 174 -13.54 -19.79 2.44
C ALA A 174 -13.52 -21.04 1.52
N GLY A 175 -12.63 -21.05 0.53
CA GLY A 175 -12.54 -22.11 -0.48
C GLY A 175 -13.53 -21.97 -1.64
N THR A 176 -14.33 -20.90 -1.66
CA THR A 176 -15.12 -20.50 -2.82
C THR A 176 -14.41 -19.41 -3.59
N GLN A 177 -14.84 -19.13 -4.81
CA GLN A 177 -14.35 -18.01 -5.64
C GLN A 177 -14.47 -16.63 -4.96
N ASP A 178 -15.26 -16.50 -3.88
CA ASP A 178 -15.38 -15.28 -3.09
C ASP A 178 -14.26 -15.14 -2.03
N CYS A 179 -13.51 -16.21 -1.74
CA CYS A 179 -12.28 -16.23 -0.94
C CYS A 179 -11.54 -17.57 -1.14
N ASP A 180 -10.74 -17.68 -2.20
CA ASP A 180 -9.94 -18.87 -2.50
C ASP A 180 -8.44 -18.59 -2.61
N ILE A 181 -7.65 -19.62 -2.31
CA ILE A 181 -6.21 -19.64 -2.55
C ILE A 181 -5.98 -20.55 -3.75
N THR A 182 -5.74 -19.92 -4.90
CA THR A 182 -5.65 -20.58 -6.20
C THR A 182 -4.30 -21.27 -6.42
N GLN A 183 -3.25 -20.78 -5.76
CA GLN A 183 -1.89 -21.31 -5.83
C GLN A 183 -1.24 -21.16 -4.46
N CYS A 184 -0.52 -22.19 -4.00
CA CYS A 184 0.25 -22.12 -2.77
C CYS A 184 1.46 -23.06 -2.78
N ALA A 185 2.55 -22.67 -2.12
CA ALA A 185 3.68 -23.57 -1.92
C ALA A 185 3.31 -24.69 -0.93
N ALA A 186 3.86 -25.89 -1.16
CA ALA A 186 3.46 -27.07 -0.42
C ALA A 186 3.91 -26.99 1.06
N GLY A 187 2.94 -26.94 1.98
CA GLY A 187 3.19 -26.95 3.43
C GLY A 187 2.83 -25.68 4.17
N ASP A 188 2.40 -24.63 3.45
CA ASP A 188 2.01 -23.36 4.08
C ASP A 188 0.64 -23.43 4.75
N ILE A 189 0.54 -22.69 5.86
CA ILE A 189 -0.61 -22.61 6.75
C ILE A 189 -1.50 -21.47 6.28
N VAL A 190 -2.73 -21.79 5.91
CA VAL A 190 -3.81 -20.84 5.60
C VAL A 190 -4.67 -20.71 6.85
N VAL A 191 -4.92 -19.51 7.37
CA VAL A 191 -5.92 -19.34 8.45
C VAL A 191 -7.27 -18.97 7.84
N CYS A 192 -8.32 -19.63 8.26
CA CYS A 192 -9.69 -19.50 7.80
C CYS A 192 -10.47 -18.52 8.69
N SER A 193 -11.61 -18.03 8.21
CA SER A 193 -12.45 -17.05 8.92
C SER A 193 -13.03 -17.50 10.27
N ASN A 194 -12.99 -18.79 10.59
CA ASN A 194 -13.32 -19.34 11.90
C ASN A 194 -12.10 -19.42 12.86
N GLY A 195 -10.95 -18.90 12.46
CA GLY A 195 -9.69 -18.96 13.18
C GLY A 195 -8.98 -20.32 13.11
N LEU A 196 -9.51 -21.28 12.35
CA LEU A 196 -8.85 -22.57 12.12
C LEU A 196 -7.87 -22.44 10.96
N SER A 197 -6.78 -23.18 11.00
CA SER A 197 -5.83 -23.21 9.90
C SER A 197 -5.93 -24.46 9.06
N THR A 198 -5.88 -24.31 7.74
CA THR A 198 -5.81 -25.41 6.77
C THR A 198 -4.49 -25.37 5.99
N THR A 199 -4.21 -26.43 5.24
CA THR A 199 -3.06 -26.49 4.33
C THR A 199 -3.47 -26.05 2.94
N CYS A 200 -2.51 -25.53 2.18
CA CYS A 200 -2.65 -25.23 0.75
C CYS A 200 -3.58 -26.21 -0.02
N GLY A 201 -4.61 -25.66 -0.69
CA GLY A 201 -5.54 -26.41 -1.54
C GLY A 201 -6.57 -27.29 -0.80
N ALA A 202 -6.57 -27.28 0.53
CA ALA A 202 -7.62 -27.94 1.32
C ALA A 202 -8.74 -26.95 1.65
N GLU A 203 -9.98 -27.45 1.70
CA GLU A 203 -11.10 -26.66 2.19
C GLU A 203 -10.85 -26.22 3.63
N CYS A 204 -11.30 -25.01 3.95
CA CYS A 204 -11.31 -24.56 5.34
C CYS A 204 -12.29 -25.41 6.16
N PRO A 205 -11.87 -25.99 7.30
CA PRO A 205 -12.70 -26.85 8.14
C PRO A 205 -13.86 -26.10 8.81
#